data_AF-A0A1M6M7J5-F1
#
_entry.id   AF-A0A1M6M7J5-F1
#
_cell.length_a   1.000
_cell.length_b   1.000
_cell.length_c   1.000
_cell.angle_alpha   90.00
_cell.angle_beta   90.00
_cell.angle_gamma   90.00
#
_symmetry.space_group_name_H-M   'P 1'
#
loop_
_entity.id
_entity.type
_entity.pdbx_description
1 polymer ?
#
loop_
_entity_poly.entity_id
_entity_poly.type
_entity_poly.pdbx_seq_one_letter_code
_entity_poly.pdbx_strand_id
1 'polypeptide(L)'
;MMLKFRVILAIVVIVAFYYMFRLIIKGMLQLRYSLLWMVLGIILLILALFPWLLDYTSKFIGVFSPTNALFFFGFAFTLPVIFSLSMAISKLSTKIKDLAQELALLNNRLKELEKNEQK
;
A
#
# COMPACT_ATOMS: atom_id res chain seq x y z
N MET A 1 9.57 -10.81 -31.24
CA MET A 1 8.45 -10.76 -30.26
C MET A 1 8.88 -10.30 -28.86
N MET A 2 10.04 -10.74 -28.32
CA MET A 2 10.50 -10.36 -26.96
C MET A 2 10.65 -8.85 -26.72
N LEU A 3 11.09 -8.08 -27.72
CA LEU A 3 11.28 -6.62 -27.60
C LEU A 3 9.96 -5.86 -27.41
N LYS A 4 8.89 -6.29 -28.09
CA LYS A 4 7.54 -5.68 -27.95
C LYS A 4 6.99 -5.89 -26.54
N PHE A 5 7.14 -7.10 -26.00
CA PHE A 5 6.69 -7.41 -24.63
C PHE A 5 7.45 -6.61 -23.57
N ARG A 6 8.78 -6.47 -23.73
CA ARG A 6 9.62 -5.64 -22.83
C ARG A 6 9.21 -4.17 -22.86
N VAL A 7 8.97 -3.60 -24.04
CA VAL A 7 8.56 -2.19 -24.19
C VAL A 7 7.17 -1.97 -23.58
N ILE A 8 6.21 -2.87 -23.81
CA ILE A 8 4.87 -2.78 -23.22
C ILE A 8 4.95 -2.84 -21.68
N LEU A 9 5.73 -3.77 -21.13
CA LEU A 9 5.97 -3.87 -19.69
C LEU A 9 6.59 -2.59 -19.13
N ALA A 10 7.60 -2.04 -19.79
CA ALA A 10 8.24 -0.80 -19.36
C ALA A 10 7.23 0.37 -19.33
N ILE A 11 6.39 0.52 -20.36
CA ILE A 11 5.36 1.56 -20.40
C ILE A 11 4.35 1.38 -19.27
N VAL A 12 3.86 0.16 -19.04
CA VAL A 12 2.91 -0.14 -17.95
C VAL A 12 3.51 0.23 -16.59
N VAL A 13 4.77 -0.13 -16.33
CA VAL A 13 5.47 0.21 -15.08
C VAL A 13 5.61 1.73 -14.93
N ILE A 14 6.01 2.45 -15.98
CA ILE A 14 6.16 3.91 -15.95
C ILE A 14 4.81 4.59 -15.66
N VAL A 15 3.73 4.16 -16.32
CA VAL A 15 2.39 4.72 -16.11
C VAL A 15 1.90 4.41 -14.70
N ALA A 16 2.12 3.20 -14.19
CA ALA A 16 1.77 2.82 -12.83
C ALA A 16 2.52 3.69 -11.79
N PHE A 17 3.82 3.91 -12.00
CA PHE A 17 4.63 4.78 -11.17
C PHE A 17 4.18 6.23 -11.20
N TYR A 18 3.90 6.77 -12.39
CA TYR A 18 3.38 8.12 -12.54
C TYR A 18 2.05 8.29 -11.79
N TYR A 19 1.15 7.32 -11.91
CA TYR A 19 -0.12 7.32 -11.18
C TYR A 19 0.11 7.27 -9.67
N MET A 20 1.04 6.44 -9.20
CA MET A 20 1.39 6.33 -7.79
C MET A 20 1.97 7.65 -7.24
N PHE A 21 2.89 8.28 -7.96
CA PHE A 21 3.42 9.61 -7.61
C PHE A 21 2.32 10.66 -7.52
N ARG A 22 1.37 10.65 -8.47
CA ARG A 22 0.24 11.58 -8.48
C ARG A 22 -0.67 11.39 -7.26
N LEU A 23 -0.88 10.14 -6.83
CA LEU A 23 -1.66 9.81 -5.64
C LEU A 23 -1.00 10.33 -4.35
N ILE A 24 0.33 10.25 -4.28
CA ILE A 24 1.13 10.77 -3.16
C ILE A 24 1.06 12.30 -3.12
N ILE A 25 1.28 12.96 -4.26
CA ILE A 25 1.26 14.44 -4.36
C ILE A 25 -0.12 15.01 -4.04
N LYS A 26 -1.21 14.29 -4.38
CA LYS A 26 -2.57 14.69 -4.02
C LYS A 26 -2.91 14.54 -2.53
N GLY A 27 -1.99 14.05 -1.70
CA GLY A 27 -2.20 13.90 -0.26
C GLY A 27 -3.28 12.86 0.12
N MET A 28 -3.79 12.11 -0.85
CA MET A 28 -4.82 11.06 -0.63
C MET A 28 -4.25 9.84 0.10
N LEU A 29 -2.92 9.74 0.16
CA LEU A 29 -2.19 8.65 0.77
C LEU A 29 -1.31 9.21 1.89
N GLN A 30 -1.54 8.77 3.14
CA GLN A 30 -0.71 9.21 4.27
C GLN A 30 0.74 8.81 4.02
N LEU A 31 1.67 9.76 4.22
CA LEU A 31 3.10 9.60 3.91
C LEU A 31 3.68 8.29 4.48
N ARG A 32 3.27 7.92 5.70
CA ARG A 32 3.68 6.69 6.41
C ARG A 32 3.42 5.40 5.61
N TYR A 33 2.29 5.28 4.93
CA TYR A 33 1.93 4.08 4.18
C TYR A 33 2.48 4.12 2.74
N SER A 34 2.65 5.33 2.21
CA SER A 34 3.19 5.59 0.89
C SER A 34 4.68 5.28 0.78
N LEU A 35 5.43 5.48 1.87
CA LEU A 35 6.87 5.21 1.94
C LEU A 35 7.20 3.73 1.63
N LEU A 36 6.45 2.79 2.21
CA LEU A 36 6.65 1.37 1.92
C LEU A 36 6.39 1.05 0.45
N TRP A 37 5.34 1.61 -0.14
CA TRP A 37 5.03 1.46 -1.56
C TRP A 37 6.09 2.10 -2.46
N MET A 38 6.63 3.26 -2.11
CA MET A 38 7.73 3.89 -2.85
C MET A 38 8.99 3.04 -2.82
N VAL A 39 9.39 2.54 -1.65
CA VAL A 39 10.56 1.67 -1.53
C VAL A 39 10.38 0.40 -2.36
N LEU A 40 9.19 -0.24 -2.27
CA LEU A 40 8.86 -1.41 -3.09
C LEU A 40 8.95 -1.13 -4.58
N GLY A 41 8.32 -0.03 -5.00
CA GLY A 41 8.32 0.41 -6.38
C GLY A 41 9.76 0.55 -6.87
N ILE A 42 10.58 1.32 -6.14
CA ILE A 42 11.98 1.57 -6.50
C ILE A 42 12.75 0.25 -6.63
N ILE A 43 12.60 -0.68 -5.68
CA ILE A 43 13.24 -2.00 -5.74
C ILE A 43 12.80 -2.77 -7.00
N LEU A 44 11.50 -2.80 -7.30
CA LEU A 44 10.97 -3.49 -8.48
C LEU A 44 11.41 -2.83 -9.79
N LEU A 45 11.48 -1.50 -9.83
CA LEU A 45 11.92 -0.73 -11.00
C LEU A 45 13.40 -0.98 -11.27
N ILE A 46 14.24 -1.01 -10.24
CA ILE A 46 15.65 -1.39 -10.35
C ILE A 46 15.77 -2.83 -10.88
N LEU A 47 15.02 -3.78 -10.32
CA LEU A 47 15.01 -5.17 -10.81
C LEU A 47 14.55 -5.27 -12.28
N ALA A 48 13.57 -4.46 -12.69
CA ALA A 48 13.04 -4.47 -14.05
C ALA A 48 14.01 -3.85 -15.07
N LEU A 49 14.72 -2.77 -14.72
CA LEU A 49 15.71 -2.12 -15.58
C LEU A 49 17.01 -2.91 -15.68
N PHE A 50 17.38 -3.67 -14.64
CA PHE A 50 18.62 -4.43 -14.57
C PHE A 50 18.36 -5.94 -14.49
N PRO A 51 18.01 -6.61 -15.61
CA PRO A 51 17.75 -8.05 -15.65
C PRO A 51 18.98 -8.90 -15.27
N TRP A 52 20.18 -8.34 -15.39
CA TRP A 52 21.42 -8.94 -14.90
C TRP A 52 21.37 -9.17 -13.37
N LEU A 53 20.77 -8.26 -12.61
CA LEU A 53 20.61 -8.36 -11.16
C LEU A 53 19.66 -9.52 -10.77
N LEU A 54 18.61 -9.71 -11.58
CA LEU A 54 17.69 -10.84 -11.47
C LEU A 54 18.37 -12.18 -11.75
N ASP A 55 19.29 -12.23 -12.71
CA ASP A 55 20.04 -13.45 -13.05
C ASP A 55 21.05 -13.83 -11.95
N TYR A 56 21.70 -12.84 -11.32
CA TYR A 56 22.56 -13.08 -10.15
C TYR A 56 21.76 -13.54 -8.93
N THR A 57 20.62 -12.88 -8.65
CA THR A 57 19.77 -13.26 -7.51
C THR A 57 19.06 -14.58 -7.73
N SER A 58 18.65 -14.93 -8.95
CA SER A 58 18.07 -16.24 -9.25
C SER A 58 19.09 -17.36 -9.03
N LYS A 59 20.35 -17.16 -9.44
CA LYS A 59 21.45 -18.10 -9.18
C LYS A 59 21.77 -18.22 -7.69
N PHE A 60 21.73 -17.12 -6.94
CA PHE A 60 22.00 -17.12 -5.50
C PHE A 60 20.89 -17.79 -4.68
N ILE A 61 19.62 -17.56 -5.04
CA ILE A 61 18.46 -18.17 -4.37
C ILE A 61 18.22 -19.62 -4.86
N GLY A 62 18.84 -20.03 -5.97
CA GLY A 62 18.68 -21.36 -6.56
C GLY A 62 17.41 -21.52 -7.41
N VAL A 63 16.85 -20.42 -7.91
CA VAL A 63 15.63 -20.41 -8.72
C VAL A 63 15.98 -20.56 -10.20
N PHE A 64 15.42 -21.58 -10.85
CA PHE A 64 15.71 -21.95 -12.25
C PHE A 64 15.39 -20.86 -13.29
N SER A 65 14.55 -19.87 -12.97
CA SER A 65 14.15 -18.81 -13.91
C SER A 65 14.15 -17.43 -13.24
N PRO A 66 14.74 -16.39 -13.87
CA PRO A 66 14.66 -15.00 -13.42
C PRO A 66 13.23 -14.52 -13.17
N THR A 67 12.26 -15.02 -13.93
CA THR A 67 10.84 -14.71 -13.76
C THR A 67 10.30 -15.18 -12.41
N ASN A 68 10.72 -16.36 -11.95
CA ASN A 68 10.26 -16.91 -10.67
C ASN A 68 10.86 -16.16 -9.48
N ALA A 69 12.11 -15.70 -9.60
CA ALA A 69 12.73 -14.83 -8.60
C ALA A 69 11.97 -13.50 -8.48
N LEU A 70 11.56 -12.91 -9.60
CA LEU A 70 10.74 -11.69 -9.60
C LEU A 70 9.39 -11.90 -8.89
N PHE A 71 8.69 -13.01 -9.13
CA PHE A 71 7.46 -13.35 -8.42
C PHE A 71 7.68 -13.56 -6.92
N PHE A 72 8.73 -14.28 -6.55
CA PHE A 72 9.07 -14.51 -5.14
C PHE A 72 9.28 -13.19 -4.40
N PHE A 73 10.10 -12.29 -4.94
CA PHE A 73 10.30 -10.97 -4.38
C PHE A 73 8.99 -10.17 -4.36
N GLY A 74 8.23 -10.17 -5.46
CA GLY A 74 6.93 -9.52 -5.53
C GLY A 74 6.00 -9.93 -4.39
N PHE A 75 5.87 -11.24 -4.10
CA PHE A 75 5.06 -11.72 -2.98
C PHE A 75 5.67 -11.38 -1.62
N ALA A 76 6.97 -11.63 -1.44
CA ALA A 76 7.68 -11.36 -0.19
C ALA A 76 7.59 -9.88 0.22
N PHE A 77 7.64 -8.98 -0.76
CA PHE A 77 7.53 -7.54 -0.58
C PHE A 77 6.09 -7.06 -0.41
N THR A 78 5.12 -7.68 -1.10
CA THR A 78 3.71 -7.30 -1.01
C THR A 78 3.08 -7.69 0.33
N LEU A 79 3.50 -8.81 0.92
CA LEU A 79 2.97 -9.30 2.20
C LEU A 79 3.09 -8.27 3.36
N PRO A 80 4.28 -7.70 3.65
CA PRO A 80 4.43 -6.63 4.65
C PRO A 80 3.56 -5.41 4.36
N VAL A 81 3.36 -5.07 3.08
CA VAL A 81 2.52 -3.94 2.68
C VAL A 81 1.05 -4.20 3.01
N ILE A 82 0.52 -5.36 2.64
CA ILE A 82 -0.85 -5.76 2.97
C ILE A 82 -1.02 -5.82 4.49
N PHE A 83 -0.04 -6.36 5.21
CA PHE A 83 -0.08 -6.44 6.67
C PHE A 83 -0.08 -5.05 7.33
N SER A 84 0.75 -4.13 6.84
CA SER A 84 0.78 -2.73 7.28
C SER A 84 -0.56 -2.03 7.05
N LEU A 85 -1.19 -2.27 5.89
CA LEU A 85 -2.51 -1.74 5.57
C LEU A 85 -3.59 -2.34 6.47
N SER A 86 -3.55 -3.65 6.73
CA SER A 86 -4.47 -4.32 7.66
C SER A 86 -4.37 -3.74 9.08
N MET A 87 -3.15 -3.51 9.58
CA MET A 87 -2.94 -2.84 10.86
C MET A 87 -3.48 -1.41 10.88
N ALA A 88 -3.34 -0.67 9.79
CA ALA A 88 -3.87 0.69 9.67
C ALA A 88 -5.40 0.70 9.74
N ILE A 89 -6.05 -0.19 8.99
CA ILE A 89 -7.51 -0.36 8.98
C ILE A 89 -8.00 -0.77 10.36
N SER A 90 -7.31 -1.69 11.03
CA SER A 90 -7.64 -2.13 12.40
C SER A 90 -7.65 -0.95 13.38
N LYS A 91 -6.60 -0.11 13.37
CA LYS A 91 -6.54 1.10 14.22
C LYS A 91 -7.62 2.11 13.89
N LEU A 92 -7.94 2.28 12.61
CA LEU A 92 -8.99 3.20 12.18
C LEU A 92 -10.37 2.72 12.66
N SER A 93 -10.62 1.41 12.58
CA SER A 93 -11.86 0.79 13.08
C SER A 93 -12.05 1.05 14.58
N THR A 94 -10.99 0.90 15.39
CA THR A 94 -11.03 1.24 16.83
C THR A 94 -11.39 2.71 17.05
N LYS A 95 -10.73 3.64 16.34
CA LYS A 95 -11.03 5.08 16.48
C LYS A 95 -12.46 5.43 16.09
N ILE A 96 -13.01 4.81 15.05
CA ILE A 96 -14.41 5.01 14.64
C ILE A 96 -15.36 4.54 15.75
N LYS A 97 -15.05 3.41 16.38
CA LYS A 97 -15.84 2.89 17.51
C LYS A 97 -15.80 3.86 18.70
N ASP A 98 -14.62 4.35 19.06
CA ASP A 98 -14.46 5.30 20.18
C ASP A 98 -15.25 6.59 19.92
N LEU A 99 -15.14 7.15 18.71
CA LEU A 99 -15.87 8.35 18.32
C LEU A 99 -17.40 8.14 18.34
N ALA A 100 -17.88 6.97 17.89
CA ALA A 100 -19.29 6.63 17.95
C ALA A 100 -19.81 6.54 19.40
N GLN A 101 -18.97 6.05 20.33
CA GLN A 101 -19.30 6.00 21.75
C GLN A 101 -19.35 7.40 22.37
N GLU A 102 -18.39 8.26 22.07
CA GLU A 102 -18.41 9.67 22.51
C GLU A 102 -19.66 10.40 21.99
N LEU A 103 -20.02 10.20 20.72
CA LEU A 103 -21.22 10.78 20.12
C LEU A 103 -22.51 10.27 20.79
N ALA A 104 -22.56 8.98 21.14
CA ALA A 104 -23.71 8.40 21.86
C ALA A 104 -23.87 9.00 23.27
N LEU A 105 -22.77 9.18 24.01
CA LEU A 105 -22.77 9.82 25.32
C LEU A 105 -23.20 11.29 25.24
N LEU A 106 -22.70 12.03 24.24
CA LEU A 106 -23.06 13.42 24.01
C LEU A 106 -24.56 13.56 23.70
N ASN A 107 -25.09 12.71 22.82
CA ASN A 107 -26.52 12.69 22.50
C ASN A 107 -27.40 12.37 23.70
N ASN A 108 -26.94 11.50 24.61
CA ASN A 108 -27.70 11.20 25.82
C ASN A 108 -27.75 12.41 26.78
N ARG A 109 -26.63 13.11 26.96
CA ARG A 109 -26.57 14.33 27.78
C ARG A 109 -27.47 15.43 27.23
N LEU A 110 -27.52 15.61 25.91
CA LEU A 110 -28.43 16.57 25.27
C LEU A 110 -29.90 16.24 25.58
N LYS A 111 -30.28 14.96 25.46
CA LYS A 111 -31.65 14.51 25.80
C LYS A 111 -32.01 14.72 27.28
N GLU A 112 -31.05 14.57 28.19
CA GLU A 112 -31.28 14.84 29.61
C GLU A 112 -31.47 16.34 29.88
N LEU A 113 -30.69 17.20 29.23
CA LEU A 113 -30.84 18.65 29.32
C LEU A 113 -32.21 19.11 28.77
N GLU A 114 -32.62 18.62 27.60
CA GLU A 114 -33.93 18.93 27.01
C GLU A 114 -35.09 18.50 27.92
N LYS A 115 -34.97 17.37 28.63
CA LYS A 115 -35.98 16.93 29.60
C LYS A 115 -36.05 17.79 30.85
N ASN A 116 -34.93 18.40 31.26
CA ASN A 116 -34.88 19.26 32.44
C ASN A 116 -35.41 20.66 32.14
N GLU A 117 -35.27 21.17 30.91
CA GLU A 117 -35.87 22.46 30.48
C GLU A 117 -37.39 22.38 30.29
N GLN A 118 -37.95 21.17 30.09
CA GLN A 118 -39.39 20.94 29.97
C GLN A 118 -40.11 20.71 31.31
N LYS A 119 -39.39 20.66 32.42
CA LYS A 119 -39.93 20.53 33.78
C LYS A 119 -39.94 21.87 34.51
#